data_AF-A0A2E5XRR7-F1
#
_entry.id   AF-A0A2E5XRR7-F1
#
_cell.length_a   1.000
_cell.length_b   1.000
_cell.length_c   1.000
_cell.angle_alpha   90.00
_cell.angle_beta   90.00
_cell.angle_gamma   90.00
#
_symmetry.space_group_name_H-M   'P 1'
#
loop_
_entity.id
_entity.type
_entity.pdbx_description
1 polymer ?
#
loop_
_entity_poly.entity_id
_entity_poly.type
_entity_poly.pdbx_seq_one_letter_code
_entity_poly.pdbx_strand_id
1 'polypeptide(L)'
;FDHKAETPGLGAEINLPWFQEPFKGKTIFDGDKFMSITVTKGGAKDDDMHAVDGISGGTITADGVTAMLEERLGNYVPFFEIMRKEL
;
A
#
# COMPACT_ATOMS: atom_id res chain seq x y z
N PHE A 1 -4.11 6.83 7.68
CA PHE A 1 -4.04 5.82 8.73
C PHE A 1 -3.19 6.41 9.84
N ASP A 2 -3.75 6.65 11.02
CA ASP A 2 -2.98 7.09 12.19
C ASP A 2 -3.46 6.25 13.37
N HIS A 3 -2.80 5.11 13.58
CA HIS A 3 -3.03 4.30 14.77
C HIS A 3 -2.27 4.95 15.92
N LYS A 4 -2.88 5.95 16.57
CA LYS A 4 -2.35 6.62 17.77
C LYS A 4 -1.94 5.68 18.93
N ALA A 5 -2.27 4.40 18.86
CA ALA A 5 -1.94 3.38 19.84
C ALA A 5 -0.73 2.50 19.45
N GLU A 6 -0.12 2.71 18.28
CA GLU A 6 1.06 1.92 17.88
C GLU A 6 2.34 2.40 18.57
N THR A 7 3.25 1.47 18.83
CA THR A 7 4.49 1.74 19.53
C THR A 7 5.41 2.62 18.67
N PRO A 8 5.92 3.75 19.21
CA PRO A 8 6.95 4.54 18.53
C PRO A 8 8.15 3.67 18.14
N GLY A 9 8.66 3.82 16.91
CA GLY A 9 9.73 2.97 16.37
C GLY A 9 9.24 1.65 15.75
N LEU A 10 7.94 1.38 15.74
CA LEU A 10 7.29 0.27 15.05
C LEU A 10 6.20 0.82 14.13
N GLY A 11 4.95 0.36 14.26
CA GLY A 11 3.85 0.73 13.36
C GLY A 11 3.56 2.23 13.26
N ALA A 12 3.85 3.00 14.31
CA ALA A 12 3.54 4.44 14.35
C ALA A 12 4.21 5.23 13.20
N GLU A 13 5.27 4.68 12.59
CA GLU A 13 5.99 5.32 11.49
C GLU A 13 5.23 5.35 10.15
N ILE A 14 4.08 4.70 10.02
CA ILE A 14 3.27 4.75 8.78
C ILE A 14 2.80 6.17 8.42
N ASN A 15 2.81 7.09 9.39
CA ASN A 15 2.44 8.49 9.19
C ASN A 15 3.61 9.36 8.69
N LEU A 16 4.83 8.81 8.60
CA LEU A 16 6.02 9.56 8.23
C LEU A 16 6.20 9.61 6.70
N PRO A 17 6.82 10.69 6.17
CA PRO A 17 7.03 10.82 4.73
C PRO A 17 7.82 9.66 4.12
N TRP A 18 8.83 9.15 4.83
CA TRP A 18 9.66 8.06 4.31
C TRP A 18 8.84 6.81 3.97
N PHE A 19 7.76 6.53 4.71
CA PHE A 19 6.87 5.41 4.45
C PHE A 19 5.84 5.73 3.36
N GLN A 20 5.35 6.98 3.29
CA GLN A 20 4.29 7.37 2.35
C GLN A 20 4.80 7.69 0.93
N GLU A 21 5.97 8.29 0.81
CA GLU A 21 6.54 8.72 -0.46
C GLU A 21 6.73 7.56 -1.47
N PRO A 22 7.20 6.35 -1.07
CA PRO A 22 7.36 5.22 -1.99
C PRO A 22 6.08 4.73 -2.67
N PHE A 23 4.89 5.09 -2.17
CA PHE A 23 3.62 4.77 -2.82
C PHE A 23 3.38 5.63 -4.07
N LYS A 24 4.03 6.79 -4.19
CA LYS A 24 3.86 7.67 -5.36
C LYS A 24 4.44 6.99 -6.61
N GLY A 25 3.66 7.01 -7.69
CA GLY A 25 4.05 6.37 -8.95
C GLY A 25 3.80 4.87 -9.00
N LYS A 26 3.45 4.21 -7.88
CA LYS A 26 2.98 2.82 -7.89
C LYS A 26 1.64 2.69 -8.62
N THR A 27 1.33 1.50 -9.10
CA THR A 27 0.06 1.20 -9.77
C THR A 27 -0.71 0.13 -8.99
N ILE A 28 -2.04 0.17 -9.10
CA ILE A 28 -2.95 -0.81 -8.50
C ILE A 28 -3.54 -1.76 -9.56
N PHE A 29 -3.01 -1.70 -10.79
CA PHE A 29 -3.40 -2.55 -11.91
C PHE A 29 -2.17 -3.08 -12.63
N ASP A 30 -2.23 -4.36 -13.00
CA ASP A 30 -1.33 -5.01 -13.95
C ASP A 30 -2.14 -5.39 -15.18
N GLY A 31 -2.01 -4.59 -16.24
CA GLY A 31 -2.95 -4.58 -17.36
C GLY A 31 -4.37 -4.27 -16.88
N ASP A 32 -5.30 -5.20 -17.10
CA ASP A 32 -6.70 -5.07 -16.67
C ASP A 32 -6.99 -5.74 -15.32
N LYS A 33 -6.00 -6.41 -14.74
CA LYS A 33 -6.15 -7.10 -13.46
C LYS A 33 -5.90 -6.11 -12.31
N PHE A 34 -6.87 -5.99 -11.41
CA PHE A 34 -6.64 -5.32 -10.13
C PHE A 34 -5.58 -6.06 -9.32
N MET A 35 -4.55 -5.33 -8.92
CA MET A 35 -3.46 -5.81 -8.08
C MET A 35 -3.06 -4.69 -7.12
N SER A 36 -3.52 -4.80 -5.87
CA SER A 36 -3.24 -3.82 -4.82
C SER A 36 -1.73 -3.71 -4.51
N ILE A 37 -1.38 -2.72 -3.68
CA ILE A 37 -0.02 -2.53 -3.19
C ILE A 37 0.18 -3.30 -1.88
N THR A 38 1.24 -4.10 -1.82
CA THR A 38 1.65 -4.86 -0.63
C THR A 38 2.73 -4.11 0.14
N VAL A 39 2.64 -4.09 1.46
CA VAL A 39 3.71 -3.61 2.34
C VAL A 39 4.57 -4.80 2.74
N THR A 40 5.78 -4.89 2.19
CA THR A 40 6.60 -6.11 2.25
C THR A 40 7.64 -6.08 3.36
N LYS A 41 7.81 -7.21 4.04
CA LYS A 41 8.91 -7.39 4.99
C LYS A 41 10.19 -7.73 4.23
N GLY A 42 11.27 -7.01 4.54
CA GLY A 42 12.59 -7.27 3.96
C GLY A 42 12.91 -6.49 2.68
N GLY A 43 12.03 -5.55 2.30
CA GLY A 43 12.21 -4.65 1.18
C GLY A 43 11.48 -5.12 -0.08
N ALA A 44 10.79 -4.19 -0.72
CA ALA A 44 10.29 -4.34 -2.08
C ALA A 44 11.48 -4.24 -3.05
N LYS A 45 11.36 -4.87 -4.22
CA LYS A 45 12.33 -4.62 -5.29
C LYS A 45 12.08 -3.23 -5.86
N ASP A 46 13.14 -2.56 -6.32
CA ASP A 46 13.05 -1.22 -6.89
C ASP A 46 12.06 -1.16 -8.08
N ASP A 47 11.98 -2.24 -8.86
CA ASP A 47 11.11 -2.39 -10.02
C ASP A 47 9.72 -2.96 -9.70
N ASP A 48 9.42 -3.28 -8.43
CA ASP A 48 8.12 -3.80 -8.03
C ASP A 48 7.10 -2.66 -7.95
N MET A 49 6.21 -2.61 -8.93
CA MET A 49 5.17 -1.59 -9.03
C MET A 49 4.00 -1.77 -8.04
N HIS A 50 3.95 -2.92 -7.37
CA HIS A 50 2.85 -3.33 -6.49
C HIS A 50 3.32 -3.63 -5.07
N ALA A 51 4.52 -3.19 -4.71
CA ALA A 51 5.06 -3.33 -3.38
C ALA A 51 5.80 -2.08 -2.90
N VAL A 52 5.80 -1.90 -1.59
CA VAL A 52 6.64 -0.94 -0.87
C VAL A 52 7.26 -1.60 0.35
N ASP A 53 8.26 -0.94 0.93
CA ASP A 53 8.93 -1.40 2.14
C ASP A 53 8.02 -1.28 3.37
N GLY A 54 8.02 -2.33 4.19
CA GLY A 54 7.45 -2.31 5.53
C GLY A 54 8.42 -1.80 6.59
N ILE A 55 7.86 -1.40 7.72
CA ILE A 55 8.64 -0.95 8.88
C ILE A 55 9.25 -2.16 9.59
N SER A 56 10.55 -2.10 9.91
CA SER A 56 11.23 -3.15 10.68
C SER A 56 10.54 -3.36 12.04
N GLY A 57 10.22 -4.61 12.38
CA GLY A 57 9.44 -4.94 13.58
C GLY A 57 7.94 -4.62 13.51
N GLY A 58 7.47 -3.94 12.46
CA GLY A 58 6.06 -3.56 12.26
C GLY A 58 5.25 -4.55 11.43
N THR A 59 5.47 -5.87 11.56
CA THR A 59 4.80 -6.88 10.69
C THR A 59 3.27 -6.81 10.76
N ILE A 60 2.70 -6.70 11.96
CA ILE A 60 1.24 -6.59 12.14
C ILE A 60 0.70 -5.32 11.45
N THR A 61 1.44 -4.21 11.53
CA THR A 61 1.08 -2.96 10.86
C THR A 61 1.18 -3.09 9.34
N ALA A 62 2.23 -3.74 8.83
CA ALA A 62 2.39 -4.00 7.40
C ALA A 62 1.24 -4.86 6.83
N ASP A 63 0.86 -5.92 7.54
CA ASP A 63 -0.28 -6.77 7.18
C ASP A 63 -1.59 -5.98 7.20
N GLY A 64 -1.79 -5.15 8.23
CA GLY A 64 -2.97 -4.30 8.36
C GLY A 64 -3.10 -3.25 7.25
N VAL A 65 -2.01 -2.58 6.89
CA VAL A 65 -1.99 -1.62 5.78
C VAL A 65 -2.25 -2.33 4.44
N THR A 66 -1.62 -3.48 4.21
CA THR A 66 -1.82 -4.30 3.00
C THR A 66 -3.30 -4.68 2.84
N ALA A 67 -3.90 -5.26 3.89
CA ALA A 67 -5.31 -5.64 3.88
C ALA A 67 -6.24 -4.44 3.67
N MET A 68 -5.94 -3.31 4.31
CA MET A 68 -6.72 -2.09 4.17
C MET A 68 -6.67 -1.53 2.75
N LEU A 69 -5.50 -1.50 2.12
CA LEU A 69 -5.36 -1.05 0.73
C LEU A 69 -6.14 -1.96 -0.21
N GLU A 70 -5.98 -3.28 -0.09
CA GLU A 70 -6.71 -4.25 -0.91
C GLU A 70 -8.23 -4.10 -0.77
N GLU A 71 -8.75 -4.07 0.47
CA GLU A 71 -10.19 -3.95 0.73
C GLU A 71 -10.74 -2.61 0.22
N ARG A 72 -10.09 -1.49 0.57
CA ARG A 72 -10.60 -0.15 0.25
C ARG A 72 -10.52 0.12 -1.24
N LEU A 73 -9.39 -0.14 -1.88
CA LEU A 73 -9.24 0.07 -3.32
C LEU A 73 -10.09 -0.91 -4.11
N GLY A 74 -10.23 -2.15 -3.65
CA GLY A 74 -11.12 -3.16 -4.23
C GLY A 74 -12.56 -2.66 -4.40
N ASN A 75 -13.09 -1.96 -3.39
CA ASN A 75 -14.43 -1.36 -3.46
C ASN A 75 -14.56 -0.26 -4.53
N TYR A 76 -13.46 0.38 -4.93
CA TYR A 76 -13.43 1.40 -5.99
C TYR A 76 -13.05 0.84 -7.37
N VAL A 77 -12.69 -0.45 -7.50
CA VAL A 77 -12.32 -1.05 -8.79
C VAL A 77 -13.38 -0.82 -9.87
N PRO A 78 -14.69 -1.01 -9.64
CA PRO A 78 -15.70 -0.74 -10.65
C PRO A 78 -15.68 0.72 -11.16
N PHE A 79 -15.43 1.67 -10.26
CA PHE A 79 -15.30 3.08 -10.61
C PHE A 79 -14.05 3.35 -11.45
N PHE A 80 -12.90 2.79 -11.06
CA PHE A 80 -11.66 2.94 -11.82
C PHE A 80 -11.73 2.28 -13.21
N GLU A 81 -12.40 1.14 -13.35
CA GLU A 81 -12.60 0.48 -14.64
C GLU A 81 -13.46 1.31 -15.60
N ILE A 82 -14.45 2.05 -15.08
CA ILE A 82 -15.24 3.00 -15.89
C ILE A 82 -14.33 4.13 -16.37
N MET A 83 -13.62 4.78 -15.46
CA MET A 83 -12.72 5.90 -15.80
C MET A 83 -11.65 5.51 -16.83
N ARG A 84 -11.09 4.30 -16.74
CA ARG A 84 -10.07 3.80 -17.67
C ARG A 84 -10.59 3.58 -19.10
N LYS A 85 -11.90 3.43 -19.29
CA LYS A 85 -12.53 3.27 -20.61
C LYS A 85 -12.93 4.60 -21.25
N GLU A 86 -13.01 5.66 -20.46
CA GLU A 86 -13.36 7.02 -20.91
C GLU A 86 -12.13 7.86 -21.33
N LEU A 87 -10.93 7.34 -21.08
CA LEU A 87 -9.63 7.90 -21.50
C LEU A 87 -9.11 7.18 -22.74
#